data_AF-A0A7K1VIY1-F1
#
_entry.id   AF-A0A7K1VIY1-F1
#
_cell.length_a   1.000
_cell.length_b   1.000
_cell.length_c   1.000
_cell.angle_alpha   90.00
_cell.angle_beta   90.00
_cell.angle_gamma   90.00
#
_symmetry.space_group_name_H-M   'P 1'
#
loop_
_entity.id
_entity.type
_entity.pdbx_description
1 polymer ?
#
loop_
_entity_poly.entity_id
_entity_poly.type
_entity_poly.pdbx_seq_one_letter_code
_entity_poly.pdbx_strand_id
1 'polypeptide(L)'
;MRFEARDGATLHVDEHGTADGPPLIAVPGGPGRHPDYLGAFAPVAAARRILVLHPRGVGLSASTPASSFAALADDLEDLRAHLGVDSVDLIAHATGCRSALVYAARAPERIAHLLLIAPGTAWLGIDGDDRVAIARRRRREEWTEAAIDALVSGDTERDPDRRLALVRRAAPLGWSTWDDGARAHESAARWYPEAFAAFPATIDAPALRRALAQVACPVVVLGGEDDALAGSTPLGELAALFPHGSLAWIESCGHYPWVESPAEFAIALRASLADAPPSPPLGRRRSTPGQE
;
A
#
# COMPACT_ATOMS: atom_id res chain seq x y z
N MET A 1 -18.41 -10.43 -2.96
CA MET A 1 -19.50 -10.10 -2.00
C MET A 1 -19.82 -8.61 -2.01
N ARG A 2 -21.07 -8.24 -1.70
CA ARG A 2 -21.44 -6.85 -1.39
C ARG A 2 -21.77 -6.71 0.09
N PHE A 3 -21.49 -5.56 0.67
CA PHE A 3 -21.87 -5.21 2.03
C PHE A 3 -22.38 -3.77 2.09
N GLU A 4 -23.18 -3.46 3.11
CA GLU A 4 -23.68 -2.11 3.38
C GLU A 4 -22.80 -1.44 4.43
N ALA A 5 -22.27 -0.27 4.12
CA ALA A 5 -21.53 0.58 5.04
C ALA A 5 -22.49 1.33 5.98
N ARG A 6 -21.97 1.89 7.07
CA ARG A 6 -22.77 2.58 8.11
C ARG A 6 -23.53 3.81 7.61
N ASP A 7 -23.12 4.37 6.48
CA ASP A 7 -23.77 5.50 5.83
C ASP A 7 -24.78 5.08 4.75
N GLY A 8 -25.04 3.77 4.63
CA GLY A 8 -25.96 3.18 3.64
C GLY A 8 -25.33 2.94 2.26
N ALA A 9 -24.04 3.25 2.06
CA ALA A 9 -23.38 2.95 0.79
C ALA A 9 -23.22 1.43 0.62
N THR A 10 -23.58 0.92 -0.56
CA THR A 10 -23.25 -0.47 -0.93
C THR A 10 -21.83 -0.53 -1.50
N LEU A 11 -20.98 -1.34 -0.88
CA LEU A 11 -19.60 -1.57 -1.29
C LEU A 11 -19.41 -3.01 -1.74
N HIS A 12 -18.39 -3.24 -2.57
CA HIS A 12 -18.08 -4.53 -3.16
C HIS A 12 -16.66 -5.00 -2.80
N VAL A 13 -16.52 -6.30 -2.60
CA VAL A 13 -15.23 -6.99 -2.53
C VAL A 13 -15.23 -8.16 -3.52
N ASP A 14 -14.10 -8.34 -4.20
CA ASP A 14 -13.82 -9.60 -4.89
C ASP A 14 -13.35 -10.64 -3.87
N GLU A 15 -13.82 -11.88 -4.02
CA GLU A 15 -13.56 -12.96 -3.08
C GLU A 15 -12.65 -14.02 -3.71
N HIS A 16 -11.61 -14.41 -2.98
CA HIS A 16 -10.69 -15.46 -3.36
C HIS A 16 -10.33 -16.34 -2.16
N GLY A 17 -9.70 -17.49 -2.43
CA GLY A 17 -9.25 -18.42 -1.41
C GLY A 17 -10.37 -19.22 -0.76
N THR A 18 -10.17 -19.65 0.48
CA THR A 18 -11.09 -20.52 1.22
C THR A 18 -12.14 -19.70 1.95
N ALA A 19 -13.43 -19.91 1.65
CA ALA A 19 -14.55 -19.15 2.23
C ALA A 19 -14.61 -19.18 3.77
N ASP A 20 -14.21 -20.29 4.39
CA ASP A 20 -14.22 -20.47 5.85
C ASP A 20 -12.87 -20.12 6.52
N GLY A 21 -11.89 -19.64 5.74
CA GLY A 21 -10.60 -19.22 6.28
C GLY A 21 -10.70 -17.89 7.04
N PRO A 22 -9.76 -17.59 7.95
CA PRO A 22 -9.69 -16.26 8.56
C PRO A 22 -9.62 -15.17 7.47
N PRO A 23 -10.33 -14.05 7.65
CA PRO A 23 -10.43 -13.03 6.62
C PRO A 23 -9.16 -12.20 6.49
N LEU A 24 -8.68 -12.09 5.25
CA LEU A 24 -7.62 -11.19 4.81
C LEU A 24 -8.24 -10.11 3.91
N ILE A 25 -8.31 -8.88 4.40
CA ILE A 25 -8.77 -7.74 3.60
C ILE A 25 -7.59 -7.17 2.83
N ALA A 26 -7.73 -7.05 1.51
CA ALA A 26 -6.73 -6.46 0.63
C ALA A 26 -7.21 -5.11 0.08
N VAL A 27 -6.44 -4.06 0.36
CA VAL A 27 -6.75 -2.67 0.01
C VAL A 27 -5.84 -2.20 -1.13
N PRO A 28 -6.38 -1.86 -2.30
CA PRO A 28 -5.58 -1.35 -3.40
C PRO A 28 -5.04 0.05 -3.11
N GLY A 29 -4.05 0.46 -3.89
CA GLY A 29 -3.58 1.83 -3.97
C GLY A 29 -4.61 2.76 -4.62
N GLY A 30 -4.28 4.05 -4.68
CA GLY A 30 -5.18 5.09 -5.18
C GLY A 30 -5.06 6.38 -4.37
N PRO A 31 -6.15 6.89 -3.77
CA PRO A 31 -7.54 6.48 -4.02
C PRO A 31 -7.90 6.61 -5.51
N GLY A 32 -8.83 5.78 -5.96
CA GLY A 32 -9.32 5.83 -7.34
C GLY A 32 -8.69 4.84 -8.34
N ARG A 33 -7.76 3.97 -7.94
CA ARG A 33 -7.32 2.88 -8.81
C ARG A 33 -8.21 1.66 -8.61
N HIS A 34 -8.68 1.07 -9.70
CA HIS A 34 -9.36 -0.23 -9.64
C HIS A 34 -8.44 -1.29 -9.01
N PRO A 35 -8.95 -2.23 -8.18
CA PRO A 35 -8.12 -3.25 -7.55
C PRO A 35 -7.57 -4.36 -8.47
N ASP A 36 -7.81 -4.31 -9.77
CA ASP A 36 -7.53 -5.45 -10.68
C ASP A 36 -6.03 -5.73 -10.87
N TYR A 37 -5.18 -4.75 -10.59
CA TYR A 37 -3.74 -4.89 -10.60
C TYR A 37 -3.19 -5.57 -9.33
N LEU A 38 -3.97 -5.59 -8.24
CA LEU A 38 -3.57 -6.17 -6.96
C LEU A 38 -3.87 -7.67 -6.97
N GLY A 39 -2.85 -8.50 -6.80
CA GLY A 39 -3.00 -9.95 -6.95
C GLY A 39 -1.89 -10.77 -6.31
N ALA A 40 -1.66 -11.95 -6.87
CA ALA A 40 -0.69 -12.95 -6.39
C ALA A 40 -0.95 -13.46 -4.95
N PHE A 41 -2.21 -13.59 -4.56
CA PHE A 41 -2.61 -14.15 -3.26
C PHE A 41 -2.62 -15.69 -3.20
N ALA A 42 -2.33 -16.37 -4.31
CA ALA A 42 -2.23 -17.83 -4.36
C ALA A 42 -1.38 -18.47 -3.23
N PRO A 43 -0.26 -17.86 -2.77
CA PRO A 43 0.55 -18.35 -1.65
C PRO A 43 -0.20 -18.56 -0.32
N VAL A 44 -1.33 -17.87 -0.12
CA VAL A 44 -2.11 -17.88 1.13
C VAL A 44 -3.58 -18.26 0.90
N ALA A 45 -4.00 -18.43 -0.35
CA ALA A 45 -5.39 -18.66 -0.74
C ALA A 45 -6.00 -19.95 -0.16
N ALA A 46 -5.20 -21.00 0.08
CA ALA A 46 -5.69 -22.22 0.69
C ALA A 46 -6.03 -22.07 2.19
N ALA A 47 -5.47 -21.04 2.86
CA ALA A 47 -5.58 -20.85 4.30
C ALA A 47 -6.39 -19.62 4.71
N ARG A 48 -6.63 -18.68 3.80
CA ARG A 48 -7.29 -17.39 4.09
C ARG A 48 -8.49 -17.19 3.17
N ARG A 49 -9.51 -16.51 3.71
CA ARG A 49 -10.58 -15.90 2.91
C ARG A 49 -10.10 -14.53 2.48
N ILE A 50 -9.77 -14.36 1.20
CA ILE A 50 -9.19 -13.11 0.69
C ILE A 50 -10.29 -12.23 0.14
N LEU A 51 -10.35 -10.99 0.60
CA LEU A 51 -11.38 -10.01 0.27
C LEU A 51 -10.70 -8.78 -0.32
N VAL A 52 -10.71 -8.66 -1.66
CA VAL A 52 -10.09 -7.53 -2.35
C VAL A 52 -11.12 -6.40 -2.46
N LEU A 53 -10.89 -5.32 -1.72
CA LEU A 53 -11.83 -4.21 -1.63
C LEU A 53 -11.83 -3.39 -2.93
N HIS A 54 -13.02 -3.14 -3.47
CA HIS A 54 -13.23 -2.03 -4.39
C HIS A 54 -13.49 -0.77 -3.55
N PRO A 55 -12.58 0.22 -3.55
CA PRO A 55 -12.76 1.43 -2.77
C PRO A 55 -14.06 2.14 -3.15
N ARG A 56 -14.62 2.92 -2.23
CA ARG A 56 -15.82 3.70 -2.50
C ARG A 56 -15.63 4.64 -3.69
N GLY A 57 -16.56 4.62 -4.64
CA GLY A 57 -16.47 5.35 -5.91
C GLY A 57 -15.62 4.67 -6.99
N VAL A 58 -15.19 3.42 -6.77
CA VAL A 58 -14.31 2.68 -7.68
C VAL A 58 -14.92 1.32 -8.04
N GLY A 59 -14.88 0.97 -9.32
CA GLY A 59 -15.32 -0.33 -9.82
C GLY A 59 -16.79 -0.63 -9.46
N LEU A 60 -17.02 -1.75 -8.78
CA LEU A 60 -18.36 -2.21 -8.39
C LEU A 60 -18.89 -1.55 -7.10
N SER A 61 -18.07 -0.77 -6.39
CA SER A 61 -18.49 0.12 -5.30
C SER A 61 -18.93 1.47 -5.87
N ALA A 62 -19.97 1.46 -6.71
CA ALA A 62 -20.50 2.62 -7.43
C ALA A 62 -21.31 3.58 -6.52
N SER A 63 -20.69 4.04 -5.44
CA SER A 63 -21.24 4.95 -4.44
C SER A 63 -20.42 6.24 -4.36
N THR A 64 -20.90 7.24 -3.63
CA THR A 64 -20.25 8.55 -3.52
C THR A 64 -18.82 8.38 -2.98
N PRO A 65 -17.79 8.86 -3.71
CA PRO A 65 -16.41 8.72 -3.25
C PRO A 65 -16.17 9.31 -1.87
N ALA A 66 -15.21 8.75 -1.15
CA ALA A 66 -14.80 9.27 0.13
C ALA A 66 -14.11 10.63 0.01
N SER A 67 -14.43 11.55 0.93
CA SER A 67 -13.77 12.84 1.04
C SER A 67 -12.61 12.85 2.04
N SER A 68 -12.32 11.73 2.71
CA SER A 68 -11.19 11.60 3.64
C SER A 68 -10.74 10.15 3.81
N PHE A 69 -9.48 9.95 4.20
CA PHE A 69 -8.95 8.63 4.57
C PHE A 69 -9.59 8.07 5.86
N ALA A 70 -10.14 8.93 6.71
CA ALA A 70 -10.96 8.54 7.83
C ALA A 70 -12.22 7.78 7.37
N ALA A 71 -12.92 8.30 6.37
CA ALA A 71 -14.11 7.66 5.83
C ALA A 71 -13.79 6.38 5.04
N LEU A 72 -12.59 6.28 4.43
CA LEU A 72 -12.10 5.03 3.85
C LEU A 72 -11.70 4.00 4.91
N ALA A 73 -11.24 4.44 6.08
CA ALA A 73 -10.98 3.55 7.22
C ALA A 73 -12.27 3.03 7.85
N ASP A 74 -13.33 3.85 7.85
CA ASP A 74 -14.66 3.41 8.32
C ASP A 74 -15.22 2.28 7.43
N ASP A 75 -14.98 2.30 6.12
CA ASP A 75 -15.36 1.20 5.22
C ASP A 75 -14.67 -0.14 5.59
N LEU A 76 -13.44 -0.10 6.10
CA LEU A 76 -12.72 -1.30 6.56
C LEU A 76 -13.36 -1.87 7.84
N GLU A 77 -13.75 -1.00 8.76
CA GLU A 77 -14.47 -1.40 9.97
C GLU A 77 -15.86 -1.95 9.64
N ASP A 78 -16.56 -1.33 8.71
CA ASP A 78 -17.88 -1.80 8.27
C ASP A 78 -17.79 -3.16 7.58
N LEU A 79 -16.74 -3.41 6.79
CA LEU A 79 -16.47 -4.72 6.22
C LEU A 79 -16.19 -5.77 7.33
N ARG A 80 -15.34 -5.45 8.30
CA ARG A 80 -15.09 -6.36 9.44
C ARG A 80 -16.38 -6.67 10.20
N ALA A 81 -17.18 -5.65 10.50
CA ALA A 81 -18.45 -5.81 11.20
C ALA A 81 -19.46 -6.65 10.38
N HIS A 82 -19.53 -6.44 9.07
CA HIS A 82 -20.35 -7.24 8.16
C HIS A 82 -19.96 -8.73 8.17
N LEU A 83 -18.65 -9.02 8.25
CA LEU A 83 -18.14 -10.39 8.36
C LEU A 83 -18.43 -11.02 9.73
N GLY A 84 -18.77 -10.22 10.74
CA GLY A 84 -19.07 -10.70 12.10
C GLY A 84 -17.86 -11.28 12.84
N VAL A 85 -16.64 -10.86 12.49
CA VAL A 85 -15.39 -11.36 13.07
C VAL A 85 -14.76 -10.35 14.02
N ASP A 86 -14.07 -10.79 15.07
CA ASP A 86 -13.45 -9.88 16.03
C ASP A 86 -12.29 -9.07 15.45
N SER A 87 -11.48 -9.69 14.59
CA SER A 87 -10.31 -9.11 13.93
C SER A 87 -10.09 -9.67 12.53
N VAL A 88 -9.32 -8.96 11.71
CA VAL A 88 -8.96 -9.31 10.33
C VAL A 88 -7.44 -9.26 10.13
N ASP A 89 -6.93 -10.02 9.17
CA ASP A 89 -5.63 -9.71 8.58
C ASP A 89 -5.81 -8.58 7.56
N LEU A 90 -4.90 -7.60 7.52
CA LEU A 90 -5.00 -6.46 6.63
C LEU A 90 -3.73 -6.30 5.79
N ILE A 91 -3.89 -6.32 4.48
CA ILE A 91 -2.85 -5.99 3.50
C ILE A 91 -3.28 -4.75 2.74
N ALA A 92 -2.40 -3.76 2.66
CA ALA A 92 -2.66 -2.53 1.94
C ALA A 92 -1.47 -2.16 1.07
N HIS A 93 -1.75 -1.57 -0.10
CA HIS A 93 -0.71 -1.13 -1.02
C HIS A 93 -0.76 0.38 -1.27
N ALA A 94 0.40 1.01 -1.36
CA ALA A 94 0.59 2.40 -1.72
C ALA A 94 -0.30 3.33 -0.88
N THR A 95 -1.12 4.15 -1.52
CA THR A 95 -2.04 5.05 -0.81
C THR A 95 -3.13 4.33 -0.02
N GLY A 96 -3.46 3.07 -0.34
CA GLY A 96 -4.35 2.25 0.48
C GLY A 96 -3.81 2.05 1.89
N CYS A 97 -2.48 2.13 2.06
CA CYS A 97 -1.86 2.11 3.38
C CYS A 97 -2.30 3.29 4.25
N ARG A 98 -2.70 4.43 3.68
CA ARG A 98 -3.16 5.58 4.47
C ARG A 98 -4.43 5.26 5.24
N SER A 99 -5.44 4.65 4.60
CA SER A 99 -6.65 4.23 5.29
C SER A 99 -6.38 3.06 6.24
N ALA A 100 -5.50 2.12 5.88
CA ALA A 100 -5.10 1.04 6.78
C ALA A 100 -4.43 1.55 8.07
N LEU A 101 -3.52 2.52 7.96
CA LEU A 101 -2.86 3.17 9.10
C LEU A 101 -3.87 3.92 9.99
N VAL A 102 -4.80 4.66 9.37
CA VAL A 102 -5.87 5.34 10.11
C VAL A 102 -6.78 4.34 10.82
N TYR A 103 -7.12 3.22 10.19
CA TYR A 103 -7.93 2.17 10.79
C TYR A 103 -7.21 1.50 11.97
N ALA A 104 -5.95 1.10 11.77
CA ALA A 104 -5.11 0.49 12.80
C ALA A 104 -4.98 1.36 14.04
N ALA A 105 -4.80 2.68 13.85
CA ALA A 105 -4.70 3.62 14.96
C ALA A 105 -6.02 3.81 15.73
N ARG A 106 -7.17 3.64 15.07
CA ARG A 106 -8.50 3.82 15.68
C ARG A 106 -9.01 2.59 16.39
N ALA A 107 -8.67 1.41 15.87
CA ALA A 107 -9.17 0.13 16.33
C ALA A 107 -8.05 -0.94 16.31
N PRO A 108 -6.96 -0.74 17.08
CA PRO A 108 -5.78 -1.60 17.02
C PRO A 108 -6.07 -3.06 17.36
N GLU A 109 -7.10 -3.32 18.18
CA GLU A 109 -7.54 -4.66 18.56
C GLU A 109 -8.27 -5.41 17.43
N ARG A 110 -8.59 -4.73 16.32
CA ARG A 110 -9.32 -5.29 15.17
C ARG A 110 -8.43 -5.80 14.06
N ILE A 111 -7.12 -5.67 14.20
CA ILE A 111 -6.14 -6.11 13.22
C ILE A 111 -5.29 -7.21 13.84
N ALA A 112 -5.33 -8.40 13.25
CA ALA A 112 -4.51 -9.54 13.67
C ALA A 112 -3.09 -9.46 13.11
N HIS A 113 -2.96 -9.05 11.84
CA HIS A 113 -1.69 -8.81 11.15
C HIS A 113 -1.83 -7.64 10.19
N LEU A 114 -0.78 -6.83 10.06
CA LEU A 114 -0.75 -5.69 9.14
C LEU A 114 0.45 -5.77 8.18
N LEU A 115 0.17 -5.88 6.88
CA LEU A 115 1.17 -5.77 5.81
C LEU A 115 0.94 -4.48 5.01
N LEU A 116 1.90 -3.56 5.10
CA LEU A 116 1.92 -2.30 4.36
C LEU A 116 2.92 -2.39 3.22
N ILE A 117 2.46 -2.33 1.98
CA ILE A 117 3.31 -2.47 0.80
C ILE A 117 3.51 -1.10 0.16
N ALA A 118 4.77 -0.68 0.05
CA ALA A 118 5.19 0.58 -0.54
C ALA A 118 4.37 1.81 -0.09
N PRO A 119 4.13 2.00 1.23
CA PRO A 119 3.31 3.11 1.69
C PRO A 119 3.99 4.45 1.41
N GLY A 120 3.26 5.41 0.83
CA GLY A 120 3.71 6.80 0.86
C GLY A 120 3.62 7.35 2.29
N THR A 121 4.62 8.07 2.77
CA THR A 121 4.76 8.44 4.20
C THR A 121 4.79 9.94 4.48
N ALA A 122 5.07 10.79 3.48
CA ALA A 122 5.27 12.23 3.69
C ALA A 122 4.08 12.93 4.39
N TRP A 123 2.85 12.51 4.09
CA TRP A 123 1.62 13.01 4.73
C TRP A 123 1.52 12.69 6.23
N LEU A 124 2.29 11.69 6.71
CA LEU A 124 2.40 11.31 8.12
C LEU A 124 3.50 12.11 8.83
N GLY A 125 4.14 13.08 8.15
CA GLY A 125 5.24 13.89 8.71
C GLY A 125 6.45 13.04 9.10
N ILE A 126 6.79 12.08 8.23
CA ILE A 126 8.04 11.31 8.23
C ILE A 126 9.00 12.07 7.31
N ASP A 127 10.16 12.46 7.84
CA ASP A 127 11.06 13.43 7.20
C ASP A 127 12.07 12.77 6.24
N GLY A 128 12.35 11.47 6.40
CA GLY A 128 13.21 10.73 5.49
C GLY A 128 12.66 10.72 4.05
N ASP A 129 13.45 11.21 3.10
CA ASP A 129 13.14 11.14 1.66
C ASP A 129 14.41 10.87 0.83
N ASP A 130 14.51 9.65 0.32
CA ASP A 130 15.56 9.21 -0.60
C ASP A 130 15.02 8.89 -2.00
N ARG A 131 13.76 9.24 -2.31
CA ARG A 131 13.09 8.94 -3.58
C ARG A 131 13.87 9.45 -4.79
N VAL A 132 14.30 10.71 -4.74
CA VAL A 132 15.10 11.33 -5.81
C VAL A 132 16.48 10.69 -5.93
N ALA A 133 17.08 10.29 -4.80
CA ALA A 133 18.36 9.61 -4.80
C ALA A 133 18.25 8.23 -5.45
N ILE A 134 17.22 7.45 -5.11
CA ILE A 134 16.92 6.14 -5.72
C ILE A 134 16.66 6.30 -7.23
N ALA A 135 15.82 7.26 -7.61
CA ALA A 135 15.54 7.58 -9.02
C ALA A 135 16.82 7.81 -9.84
N ARG A 136 17.81 8.51 -9.25
CA ARG A 136 19.08 8.86 -9.91
C ARG A 136 20.15 7.77 -9.84
N ARG A 137 19.97 6.70 -9.06
CA ARG A 137 20.87 5.52 -9.08
C ARG A 137 20.68 4.70 -10.36
N ARG A 138 19.48 4.73 -10.94
CA ARG A 138 19.15 4.05 -12.18
C ARG A 138 19.87 4.72 -13.35
N ARG A 139 20.11 3.98 -14.44
CA ARG A 139 20.71 4.53 -15.66
C ARG A 139 19.95 5.79 -16.05
N ARG A 140 20.65 6.82 -16.53
CA ARG A 140 20.03 8.08 -16.97
C ARG A 140 19.15 7.81 -18.19
N GLU A 141 17.90 7.48 -17.95
CA GLU A 141 16.89 7.33 -18.97
C GLU A 141 16.33 8.72 -19.33
N GLU A 142 15.86 8.90 -20.56
CA GLU A 142 15.34 10.19 -21.03
C GLU A 142 14.11 10.66 -20.21
N TRP A 143 13.36 9.72 -19.63
CA TRP A 143 12.17 10.01 -18.82
C TRP A 143 12.50 10.46 -17.38
N THR A 144 13.73 10.24 -16.88
CA THR A 144 14.04 10.32 -15.45
C THR A 144 13.72 11.68 -14.83
N GLU A 145 14.25 12.77 -15.38
CA GLU A 145 14.03 14.11 -14.80
C GLU A 145 12.56 14.55 -14.92
N ALA A 146 11.90 14.19 -16.02
CA ALA A 146 10.48 14.49 -16.22
C ALA A 146 9.57 13.73 -15.24
N ALA A 147 9.95 12.51 -14.84
CA ALA A 147 9.23 11.72 -13.85
C ALA A 147 9.50 12.22 -12.41
N ILE A 148 10.74 12.63 -12.10
CA ILE A 148 11.10 13.24 -10.81
C ILE A 148 10.31 14.54 -10.59
N ASP A 149 10.27 15.41 -11.60
CA ASP A 149 9.48 16.65 -11.55
C ASP A 149 8.00 16.37 -11.29
N ALA A 150 7.46 15.33 -11.93
CA ALA A 150 6.07 14.93 -11.72
C ALA A 150 5.80 14.38 -10.31
N LEU A 151 6.72 13.58 -9.76
CA LEU A 151 6.66 13.08 -8.38
C LEU A 151 6.60 14.26 -7.39
N VAL A 152 7.57 15.16 -7.48
CA VAL A 152 7.69 16.30 -6.55
C VAL A 152 6.48 17.23 -6.65
N SER A 153 6.07 17.57 -7.88
CA SER A 153 4.88 18.40 -8.10
C SER A 153 3.61 17.74 -7.56
N GLY A 154 3.52 16.42 -7.67
CA GLY A 154 2.38 15.64 -7.23
C GLY A 154 2.12 15.75 -5.73
N ASP A 155 3.14 15.93 -4.89
CA ASP A 155 2.99 15.97 -3.43
C ASP A 155 2.13 17.15 -2.95
N THR A 156 2.04 18.22 -3.75
CA THR A 156 1.24 19.42 -3.42
C THR A 156 0.00 19.60 -4.30
N GLU A 157 -0.15 18.83 -5.38
CA GLU A 157 -1.29 18.95 -6.29
C GLU A 157 -2.58 18.47 -5.63
N ARG A 158 -3.61 19.30 -5.73
CA ARG A 158 -4.92 19.11 -5.07
C ARG A 158 -6.04 18.85 -6.07
N ASP A 159 -5.84 19.24 -7.32
CA ASP A 159 -6.78 18.95 -8.41
C ASP A 159 -6.68 17.45 -8.78
N PRO A 160 -7.80 16.70 -8.72
CA PRO A 160 -7.83 15.27 -9.02
C PRO A 160 -7.23 14.89 -10.38
N ASP A 161 -7.61 15.61 -11.44
CA ASP A 161 -7.22 15.28 -12.80
C ASP A 161 -5.74 15.58 -13.05
N ARG A 162 -5.25 16.73 -12.59
CA ARG A 162 -3.82 17.08 -12.65
C ARG A 162 -2.98 16.11 -11.83
N ARG A 163 -3.44 15.73 -10.62
CA ARG A 163 -2.73 14.75 -9.80
C ARG A 163 -2.66 13.39 -10.49
N LEU A 164 -3.73 12.92 -11.11
CA LEU A 164 -3.71 11.68 -11.88
C LEU A 164 -2.72 11.76 -13.07
N ALA A 165 -2.65 12.91 -13.76
CA ALA A 165 -1.68 13.11 -14.83
C ALA A 165 -0.22 13.05 -14.31
N LEU A 166 0.06 13.63 -13.15
CA LEU A 166 1.37 13.57 -12.49
C LEU A 166 1.71 12.14 -12.05
N VAL A 167 0.75 11.41 -11.48
CA VAL A 167 0.92 9.98 -11.13
C VAL A 167 1.34 9.17 -12.36
N ARG A 168 0.65 9.34 -13.50
CA ARG A 168 0.99 8.64 -14.75
C ARG A 168 2.39 9.00 -15.27
N ARG A 169 2.80 10.26 -15.13
CA ARG A 169 4.12 10.73 -15.56
C ARG A 169 5.24 10.26 -14.62
N ALA A 170 4.95 10.10 -13.33
CA ALA A 170 5.88 9.58 -12.34
C ALA A 170 5.99 8.04 -12.35
N ALA A 171 5.05 7.34 -12.99
CA ALA A 171 4.95 5.87 -12.98
C ALA A 171 6.27 5.11 -13.23
N PRO A 172 7.17 5.52 -14.16
CA PRO A 172 8.45 4.82 -14.36
C PRO A 172 9.33 4.70 -13.11
N LEU A 173 9.20 5.64 -12.16
CA LEU A 173 9.93 5.62 -10.88
C LEU A 173 9.51 4.44 -9.99
N GLY A 174 8.30 3.91 -10.19
CA GLY A 174 7.77 2.78 -9.45
C GLY A 174 8.22 1.41 -9.96
N TRP A 175 9.10 1.31 -10.95
CA TRP A 175 9.50 0.02 -11.52
C TRP A 175 11.01 -0.13 -11.54
N SER A 176 11.57 -1.24 -11.05
CA SER A 176 13.01 -1.50 -11.12
C SER A 176 13.52 -1.38 -12.57
N THR A 177 12.76 -1.94 -13.51
CA THR A 177 12.99 -1.80 -14.96
C THR A 177 11.74 -1.28 -15.66
N TRP A 178 11.87 -0.17 -16.41
CA TRP A 178 10.78 0.40 -17.21
C TRP A 178 10.72 -0.24 -18.60
N ASP A 179 10.29 -1.50 -18.66
CA ASP A 179 10.16 -2.29 -19.90
C ASP A 179 8.72 -2.29 -20.46
N ASP A 180 8.46 -3.12 -21.48
CA ASP A 180 7.14 -3.24 -22.09
C ASP A 180 6.09 -3.83 -21.14
N GLY A 181 6.51 -4.69 -20.19
CA GLY A 181 5.62 -5.24 -19.18
C GLY A 181 5.18 -4.18 -18.18
N ALA A 182 6.12 -3.37 -17.70
CA ALA A 182 5.84 -2.22 -16.83
C ALA A 182 4.92 -1.20 -17.52
N ARG A 183 5.21 -0.86 -18.79
CA ARG A 183 4.36 0.01 -19.62
C ARG A 183 2.95 -0.56 -19.79
N ALA A 184 2.84 -1.85 -20.11
CA ALA A 184 1.55 -2.51 -20.27
C ALA A 184 0.75 -2.48 -18.97
N HIS A 185 1.38 -2.79 -17.83
CA HIS A 185 0.76 -2.76 -16.51
C HIS A 185 0.18 -1.36 -16.20
N GLU A 186 0.97 -0.31 -16.37
CA GLU A 186 0.51 1.06 -16.10
C GLU A 186 -0.56 1.53 -17.08
N SER A 187 -0.45 1.16 -18.36
CA SER A 187 -1.45 1.52 -19.39
C SER A 187 -2.80 0.85 -19.19
N ALA A 188 -2.82 -0.34 -18.58
CA ALA A 188 -4.05 -1.08 -18.28
C ALA A 188 -4.79 -0.55 -17.04
N ALA A 189 -4.16 0.32 -16.25
CA ALA A 189 -4.73 0.81 -15.01
C ALA A 189 -6.03 1.59 -15.24
N ARG A 190 -7.11 1.13 -14.61
CA ARG A 190 -8.39 1.84 -14.57
C ARG A 190 -8.42 2.81 -13.39
N TRP A 191 -8.65 4.08 -13.70
CA TRP A 191 -8.65 5.18 -12.75
C TRP A 191 -10.00 5.89 -12.69
N TYR A 192 -10.39 6.31 -11.49
CA TYR A 192 -11.62 7.02 -11.16
C TYR A 192 -11.21 8.34 -10.49
N PRO A 193 -11.04 9.44 -11.27
CA PRO A 193 -10.47 10.69 -10.77
C PRO A 193 -11.23 11.27 -9.58
N GLU A 194 -12.55 11.16 -9.55
CA GLU A 194 -13.39 11.70 -8.47
C GLU A 194 -13.04 11.09 -7.10
N ALA A 195 -12.52 9.86 -7.07
CA ALA A 195 -12.07 9.22 -5.84
C ALA A 195 -10.78 9.83 -5.26
N PHE A 196 -10.05 10.66 -6.03
CA PHE A 196 -8.93 11.44 -5.49
C PHE A 196 -9.38 12.54 -4.52
N ALA A 197 -10.69 12.79 -4.36
CA ALA A 197 -11.23 13.78 -3.43
C ALA A 197 -10.80 13.60 -1.97
N ALA A 198 -10.36 12.40 -1.56
CA ALA A 198 -9.80 12.16 -0.23
C ALA A 198 -8.35 12.66 -0.05
N PHE A 199 -7.58 12.84 -1.11
CA PHE A 199 -6.16 13.23 -1.01
C PHE A 199 -5.92 14.57 -0.31
N PRO A 200 -6.71 15.63 -0.58
CA PRO A 200 -6.57 16.92 0.10
C PRO A 200 -6.91 16.89 1.59
N ALA A 201 -7.57 15.84 2.09
CA ALA A 201 -8.01 15.79 3.47
C ALA A 201 -6.81 15.78 4.43
N THR A 202 -6.84 16.67 5.40
CA THR A 202 -5.79 16.75 6.43
C THR A 202 -5.98 15.66 7.47
N ILE A 203 -4.85 15.17 7.97
CA ILE A 203 -4.78 14.24 9.09
C ILE A 203 -3.86 14.87 10.13
N ASP A 204 -4.23 14.79 11.41
CA ASP A 204 -3.32 15.13 12.51
C ASP A 204 -2.23 14.06 12.59
N ALA A 205 -1.16 14.27 11.81
CA ALA A 205 -0.04 13.34 11.73
C ALA A 205 0.63 13.09 13.09
N PRO A 206 0.95 14.11 13.92
CA PRO A 206 1.47 13.87 15.26
C PRO A 206 0.57 13.00 16.14
N ALA A 207 -0.76 13.22 16.13
CA ALA A 207 -1.69 12.38 16.87
C ALA A 207 -1.74 10.95 16.32
N LEU A 208 -1.79 10.80 15.00
CA LEU A 208 -1.80 9.49 14.35
C LEU A 208 -0.54 8.69 14.70
N ARG A 209 0.65 9.29 14.63
CA ARG A 209 1.90 8.60 15.02
C ARG A 209 1.90 8.11 16.46
N ARG A 210 1.36 8.91 17.41
CA ARG A 210 1.22 8.48 18.81
C ARG A 210 0.25 7.31 18.96
N ALA A 211 -0.83 7.30 18.17
CA ALA A 211 -1.80 6.21 18.19
C ALA A 211 -1.24 4.91 17.56
N LEU A 212 -0.43 5.01 16.51
CA LEU A 212 0.24 3.85 15.90
C LEU A 212 1.17 3.11 16.88
N ALA A 213 1.72 3.80 17.87
CA ALA A 213 2.50 3.18 18.94
C ALA A 213 1.68 2.26 19.88
N GLN A 214 0.35 2.25 19.76
CA GLN A 214 -0.55 1.34 20.49
C GLN A 214 -0.97 0.11 19.67
N VAL A 215 -0.56 0.03 18.39
CA VAL A 215 -0.88 -1.12 17.51
C VAL A 215 0.04 -2.29 17.88
N ALA A 216 -0.51 -3.25 18.61
CA ALA A 216 0.25 -4.38 19.17
C ALA A 216 0.31 -5.63 18.27
N CYS A 217 -0.41 -5.65 17.15
CA CYS A 217 -0.28 -6.74 16.19
C CYS A 217 1.10 -6.69 15.47
N PRO A 218 1.58 -7.82 14.92
CA PRO A 218 2.72 -7.80 14.01
C PRO A 218 2.46 -6.86 12.82
N VAL A 219 3.44 -5.99 12.53
CA VAL A 219 3.39 -5.09 11.38
C VAL A 219 4.61 -5.31 10.50
N VAL A 220 4.38 -5.56 9.22
CA VAL A 220 5.43 -5.64 8.20
C VAL A 220 5.25 -4.47 7.24
N VAL A 221 6.27 -3.63 7.12
CA VAL A 221 6.39 -2.65 6.04
C VAL A 221 7.26 -3.27 4.97
N LEU A 222 6.72 -3.46 3.76
CA LEU A 222 7.40 -4.07 2.62
C LEU A 222 7.71 -3.00 1.58
N GLY A 223 8.97 -2.89 1.17
CA GLY A 223 9.40 -2.04 0.06
C GLY A 223 10.31 -2.76 -0.93
N GLY A 224 10.40 -2.20 -2.14
CA GLY A 224 11.35 -2.64 -3.15
C GLY A 224 12.58 -1.72 -3.20
N GLU A 225 13.77 -2.30 -3.41
CA GLU A 225 15.05 -1.60 -3.50
C GLU A 225 15.05 -0.38 -4.40
N ASP A 226 14.40 -0.52 -5.53
CA ASP A 226 14.40 0.49 -6.55
C ASP A 226 13.20 1.43 -6.42
N ASP A 227 12.22 1.20 -5.54
CA ASP A 227 11.00 2.00 -5.46
C ASP A 227 11.28 3.48 -5.13
N ALA A 228 11.32 4.31 -6.17
CA ALA A 228 11.51 5.76 -6.06
C ALA A 228 10.20 6.53 -5.88
N LEU A 229 9.04 5.84 -5.74
CA LEU A 229 7.78 6.47 -5.36
C LEU A 229 7.60 6.49 -3.84
N ALA A 230 7.94 5.39 -3.17
CA ALA A 230 7.84 5.27 -1.71
C ALA A 230 9.13 5.67 -0.98
N GLY A 231 10.30 5.36 -1.56
CA GLY A 231 11.59 5.51 -0.89
C GLY A 231 11.91 4.35 0.06
N SER A 232 13.15 4.27 0.55
CA SER A 232 13.60 3.22 1.48
C SER A 232 13.66 3.72 2.92
N THR A 233 14.35 4.85 3.11
CA THR A 233 14.50 5.53 4.40
C THR A 233 13.15 5.78 5.10
N PRO A 234 12.13 6.38 4.44
CA PRO A 234 10.83 6.60 5.07
C PRO A 234 10.12 5.33 5.53
N LEU A 235 10.32 4.19 4.87
CA LEU A 235 9.66 2.93 5.24
C LEU A 235 10.24 2.35 6.53
N GLY A 236 11.55 2.49 6.74
CA GLY A 236 12.19 2.15 8.01
C GLY A 236 11.69 3.02 9.16
N GLU A 237 11.55 4.33 8.93
CA GLU A 237 10.98 5.26 9.92
C GLU A 237 9.52 4.93 10.26
N LEU A 238 8.71 4.56 9.26
CA LEU A 238 7.33 4.11 9.47
C LEU A 238 7.29 2.81 10.30
N ALA A 239 8.11 1.82 9.96
CA ALA A 239 8.16 0.55 10.70
C ALA A 239 8.51 0.78 12.17
N ALA A 240 9.42 1.72 12.46
CA ALA A 240 9.84 2.06 13.82
C ALA A 240 8.75 2.74 14.67
N LEU A 241 7.63 3.18 14.09
CA LEU A 241 6.50 3.71 14.86
C LEU A 241 5.73 2.62 15.63
N PHE A 242 5.86 1.36 15.21
CA PHE A 242 5.09 0.23 15.77
C PHE A 242 5.93 -0.55 16.79
N PRO A 243 5.35 -0.97 17.93
CA PRO A 243 6.02 -1.84 18.90
C PRO A 243 6.53 -3.16 18.31
N HIS A 244 5.79 -3.72 17.35
CA HIS A 244 6.10 -4.97 16.66
C HIS A 244 6.26 -4.75 15.14
N GLY A 245 6.80 -3.59 14.76
CA GLY A 245 7.10 -3.23 13.38
C GLY A 245 8.39 -3.87 12.87
N SER A 246 8.35 -4.32 11.62
CA SER A 246 9.51 -4.84 10.90
C SER A 246 9.52 -4.29 9.48
N LEU A 247 10.73 -4.11 8.93
CA LEU A 247 10.94 -3.74 7.54
C LEU A 247 11.36 -4.99 6.76
N ALA A 248 10.61 -5.32 5.72
CA ALA A 248 10.98 -6.29 4.70
C ALA A 248 11.35 -5.55 3.42
N TRP A 249 12.38 -6.05 2.74
CA TRP A 249 12.95 -5.39 1.57
C TRP A 249 13.20 -6.42 0.47
N ILE A 250 12.81 -6.10 -0.76
CA ILE A 250 13.06 -6.95 -1.94
C ILE A 250 14.08 -6.25 -2.84
N GLU A 251 15.23 -6.90 -3.05
CA GLU A 251 16.30 -6.43 -3.92
C GLU A 251 15.83 -6.36 -5.38
N SER A 252 16.32 -5.36 -6.15
CA SER A 252 15.97 -5.18 -7.57
C SER A 252 14.47 -5.20 -7.87
N CYS A 253 13.66 -4.63 -6.97
CA CYS A 253 12.20 -4.56 -7.08
C CYS A 253 11.74 -3.12 -6.93
N GLY A 254 10.73 -2.73 -7.71
CA GLY A 254 10.04 -1.46 -7.56
C GLY A 254 8.81 -1.55 -6.64
N HIS A 255 7.80 -0.79 -7.01
CA HIS A 255 6.55 -0.53 -6.29
C HIS A 255 5.57 -1.70 -6.33
N TYR A 256 5.71 -2.63 -7.28
CA TYR A 256 4.77 -3.74 -7.51
C TYR A 256 5.43 -5.10 -7.30
N PRO A 257 5.75 -5.49 -6.05
CA PRO A 257 6.54 -6.69 -5.77
C PRO A 257 5.89 -8.00 -6.26
N TRP A 258 4.56 -8.08 -6.31
CA TRP A 258 3.88 -9.26 -6.86
C TRP A 258 4.00 -9.39 -8.39
N VAL A 259 4.39 -8.33 -9.09
CA VAL A 259 4.65 -8.35 -10.53
C VAL A 259 6.14 -8.59 -10.79
N GLU A 260 7.00 -7.83 -10.11
CA GLU A 260 8.44 -7.82 -10.39
C GLU A 260 9.21 -8.96 -9.69
N SER A 261 8.74 -9.40 -8.53
CA SER A 261 9.42 -10.40 -7.69
C SER A 261 8.42 -11.32 -6.98
N PRO A 262 7.60 -12.08 -7.73
CA PRO A 262 6.48 -12.82 -7.17
C PRO A 262 6.88 -13.90 -6.15
N ALA A 263 8.09 -14.47 -6.25
CA ALA A 263 8.57 -15.47 -5.31
C ALA A 263 8.92 -14.85 -3.95
N GLU A 264 9.67 -13.74 -3.98
CA GLU A 264 10.06 -12.96 -2.80
C GLU A 264 8.82 -12.34 -2.14
N PHE A 265 7.89 -11.81 -2.93
CA PHE A 265 6.60 -11.34 -2.44
C PHE A 265 5.81 -12.46 -1.74
N ALA A 266 5.77 -13.66 -2.32
CA ALA A 266 5.09 -14.80 -1.71
C ALA A 266 5.71 -15.24 -0.37
N ILE A 267 7.01 -15.05 -0.18
CA ILE A 267 7.69 -15.28 1.10
C ILE A 267 7.28 -14.21 2.10
N ALA A 268 7.36 -12.93 1.71
CA ALA A 268 7.00 -11.80 2.57
C ALA A 268 5.52 -11.87 3.01
N LEU A 269 4.61 -12.16 2.08
CA LEU A 269 3.17 -12.31 2.34
C LEU A 269 2.86 -13.46 3.31
N ARG A 270 3.56 -14.59 3.21
CA ARG A 270 3.38 -15.69 4.17
C ARG A 270 3.94 -15.34 5.54
N ALA A 271 5.12 -14.72 5.57
CA ALA A 271 5.76 -14.32 6.82
C ALA A 271 4.97 -13.25 7.58
N SER A 272 4.31 -12.32 6.88
CA SER A 272 3.50 -11.27 7.51
C SER A 272 2.22 -11.79 8.16
N LEU A 273 1.78 -13.01 7.84
CA LEU A 273 0.55 -13.62 8.37
C LEU A 273 0.82 -14.73 9.40
N ALA A 274 2.06 -14.79 9.91
CA ALA A 274 2.45 -15.72 10.96
C ALA A 274 2.46 -15.01 12.32
N ASP A 275 2.00 -15.70 13.37
CA ASP A 275 1.85 -15.13 14.73
C ASP A 275 3.19 -14.71 15.40
N ALA A 276 4.33 -15.09 14.81
CA ALA A 276 5.66 -14.68 15.27
C ALA A 276 6.26 -13.68 14.26
N PRO A 277 6.72 -12.49 14.69
CA PRO A 277 7.30 -11.51 13.78
C PRO A 277 8.55 -12.10 13.11
N PRO A 278 8.69 -11.99 11.77
CA PRO A 278 9.88 -12.44 11.09
C PRO A 278 11.09 -11.64 11.58
N SER A 279 12.14 -12.32 12.04
CA SER A 279 13.45 -11.70 12.26
C SER A 279 14.08 -11.36 10.89
N PRO A 280 14.47 -10.11 10.59
CA PRO A 280 15.02 -9.78 9.28
C PRO A 280 16.56 -9.97 9.21
N PRO A 281 17.15 -10.20 8.01
CA PRO A 281 16.50 -10.39 6.71
C PRO A 281 16.86 -11.72 5.98
N LEU A 282 15.89 -12.23 5.22
CA LEU A 282 16.16 -12.95 3.98
C LEU A 282 16.56 -11.92 2.92
N GLY A 283 17.86 -11.76 2.74
CA GLY A 283 18.50 -10.79 1.85
C GLY A 283 19.88 -10.49 2.38
N ARG A 284 20.89 -11.25 1.92
CA ARG A 284 22.28 -10.95 2.29
C ARG A 284 22.66 -9.65 1.58
N ARG A 285 22.87 -8.58 2.35
CA ARG A 285 23.64 -7.42 1.93
C ARG A 285 24.94 -7.94 1.30
N ARG A 286 25.08 -7.93 -0.03
CA ARG A 286 26.40 -8.11 -0.64
C ARG A 286 27.24 -6.92 -0.20
N SER A 287 28.33 -7.19 0.52
CA SER A 287 29.36 -6.19 0.78
C SER A 287 29.85 -5.64 -0.55
N THR A 288 29.91 -4.32 -0.66
CA THR A 288 30.53 -3.62 -1.78
C THR A 288 31.98 -4.11 -1.90
N PRO A 289 32.43 -4.64 -3.05
CA PRO A 289 33.84 -4.96 -3.22
C PRO A 289 34.61 -3.65 -3.37
N GLY A 290 35.53 -3.38 -2.44
CA GLY A 290 36.52 -2.32 -2.56
C GLY A 290 36.54 -1.33 -1.38
N GLN A 291 37.03 -1.77 -0.23
CA GLN A 291 37.87 -0.97 0.66
C GLN A 291 38.90 -1.91 1.31
N GLU A 292 39.99 -2.12 0.56
CA GLU A 292 41.35 -2.33 1.10
C GLU A 292 42.24 -1.27 0.44
#